data_AF-A0A8J8KNC3-F1
#
_entry.id   AF-A0A8J8KNC3-F1
#
_cell.length_a   1.000
_cell.length_b   1.000
_cell.length_c   1.000
_cell.angle_alpha   90.00
_cell.angle_beta   90.00
_cell.angle_gamma   90.00
#
_symmetry.space_group_name_H-M   'P 1'
#
loop_
_entity.id
_entity.type
_entity.pdbx_description
1 polymer ?
#
loop_
_entity_poly.entity_id
_entity_poly.type
_entity_poly.pdbx_seq_one_letter_code
_entity_poly.pdbx_strand_id
1 'polypeptide(L)'
;MDSIPGFRPYLDGAFDAPQDLPQHVYRRALASIERGRAGNDTLADPAAVLRRQQQIRADVTAALGGLLPTGDEVPAELVGVVQLDGYQVHRLLLETRPGVLVPANLYLPDELAGPTGAVLFTCGHGELAKAYPPYQAVCARLARNGLVALIIDPVGQGERIGPGGPAAAGVFEHTDIGVRCWWTGHSVGR
;
A
#
# COMPACT_ATOMS: atom_id res chain seq x y z
N MET A 1 -49.85 4.40 -20.68
CA MET A 1 -49.54 2.96 -20.84
C MET A 1 -49.41 2.43 -19.43
N ASP A 2 -50.50 1.86 -18.93
CA ASP A 2 -50.63 1.45 -17.54
C ASP A 2 -49.78 0.21 -17.26
N SER A 3 -49.09 0.19 -16.13
CA SER A 3 -48.22 -0.90 -15.71
C SER A 3 -49.04 -2.15 -15.39
N ILE A 4 -48.57 -3.31 -15.88
CA ILE A 4 -49.17 -4.62 -15.59
C ILE A 4 -48.96 -4.93 -14.09
N PRO A 5 -50.02 -5.18 -13.30
CA PRO A 5 -49.89 -5.53 -11.89
C PRO A 5 -49.19 -6.89 -11.74
N GLY A 6 -48.01 -6.91 -11.12
CA GLY A 6 -47.28 -8.15 -10.79
C GLY A 6 -45.77 -8.07 -10.95
N PHE A 7 -45.28 -7.14 -11.78
CA PHE A 7 -43.85 -6.91 -11.97
C PHE A 7 -43.39 -5.78 -11.02
N ARG A 8 -42.75 -6.16 -9.91
CA ARG A 8 -42.03 -5.24 -9.02
C ARG A 8 -40.80 -4.65 -9.74
N PRO A 9 -40.14 -3.59 -9.22
CA PRO A 9 -38.98 -2.90 -9.83
C PRO A 9 -37.73 -3.76 -10.17
N TYR A 10 -37.81 -5.09 -10.06
CA TYR A 10 -36.70 -6.03 -10.17
C TYR A 10 -36.93 -7.12 -11.25
N LEU A 11 -37.97 -6.99 -12.07
CA LEU A 11 -38.33 -7.96 -13.11
C LEU A 11 -38.67 -7.29 -14.46
N ASP A 12 -38.09 -6.13 -14.75
CA ASP A 12 -38.26 -5.41 -16.03
C ASP A 12 -37.27 -5.87 -17.13
N GLY A 13 -36.49 -6.93 -16.86
CA GLY A 13 -35.52 -7.48 -17.82
C GLY A 13 -34.22 -6.69 -17.95
N ALA A 14 -34.02 -5.63 -17.16
CA ALA A 14 -32.76 -4.87 -17.08
C ALA A 14 -31.83 -5.35 -15.95
N PHE A 15 -32.14 -6.49 -15.33
CA PHE A 15 -31.41 -7.05 -14.19
C PHE A 15 -30.29 -7.96 -14.67
N ASP A 16 -29.09 -7.40 -14.82
CA ASP A 16 -27.86 -8.17 -15.03
C ASP A 16 -27.36 -8.64 -13.66
N ALA A 17 -27.97 -9.73 -13.16
CA ALA A 17 -27.66 -10.31 -11.84
C ALA A 17 -26.15 -10.49 -11.58
N PRO A 18 -25.32 -10.90 -12.56
CA PRO A 18 -23.86 -10.88 -12.43
C PRO A 18 -23.24 -9.51 -12.09
N GLN A 19 -23.81 -8.42 -12.58
CA GLN A 19 -23.31 -7.05 -12.38
C GLN A 19 -23.91 -6.34 -11.17
N ASP A 20 -25.02 -6.82 -10.60
CA ASP A 20 -25.70 -6.11 -9.53
C ASP A 20 -24.86 -5.90 -8.28
N LEU A 21 -24.10 -6.93 -7.86
CA LEU A 21 -23.20 -6.80 -6.71
C LEU A 21 -22.05 -5.81 -7.00
N PRO A 22 -21.29 -5.95 -8.11
CA PRO A 22 -20.31 -4.94 -8.51
C PRO A 22 -20.90 -3.52 -8.58
N GLN A 23 -22.04 -3.33 -9.25
CA GLN A 23 -22.68 -2.02 -9.39
C GLN A 23 -23.19 -1.48 -8.05
N HIS A 24 -23.68 -2.32 -7.16
CA HIS A 24 -24.06 -1.92 -5.80
C HIS A 24 -22.84 -1.42 -5.02
N VAL A 25 -21.73 -2.16 -5.06
CA VAL A 25 -20.47 -1.75 -4.41
C VAL A 25 -19.96 -0.44 -5.01
N TYR A 26 -19.94 -0.30 -6.34
CA TYR A 26 -19.54 0.93 -7.01
C TYR A 26 -20.41 2.12 -6.63
N ARG A 27 -21.74 1.97 -6.64
CA ARG A 27 -22.66 3.04 -6.21
C ARG A 27 -22.39 3.48 -4.78
N ARG A 28 -22.17 2.53 -3.86
CA ARG A 28 -21.82 2.85 -2.47
C ARG A 28 -20.49 3.58 -2.36
N ALA A 29 -19.48 3.15 -3.11
CA ALA A 29 -18.17 3.78 -3.14
C ALA A 29 -18.25 5.22 -3.68
N LEU A 30 -18.89 5.41 -4.83
CA LEU A 30 -19.09 6.73 -5.44
C LEU A 30 -19.87 7.67 -4.52
N ALA A 31 -20.98 7.22 -3.94
CA ALA A 31 -21.73 8.02 -2.98
C ALA A 31 -20.90 8.40 -1.74
N SER A 32 -19.97 7.53 -1.32
CA SER A 32 -19.03 7.85 -0.23
C SER A 32 -18.01 8.90 -0.62
N ILE A 33 -17.46 8.81 -1.84
CA ILE A 33 -16.54 9.79 -2.41
C ILE A 33 -17.23 11.15 -2.53
N GLU A 34 -18.46 11.18 -3.04
CA GLU A 34 -19.27 12.40 -3.17
C GLU A 34 -19.56 13.05 -1.83
N ARG A 35 -20.03 12.28 -0.83
CA ARG A 35 -20.19 12.79 0.55
C ARG A 35 -18.88 13.35 1.11
N GLY A 36 -17.78 12.66 0.85
CA GLY A 36 -16.45 13.08 1.29
C GLY A 36 -16.01 14.41 0.67
N ARG A 37 -16.30 14.62 -0.62
CA ARG A 37 -16.04 15.87 -1.36
C ARG A 37 -16.93 17.01 -0.87
N ALA A 38 -18.24 16.79 -0.81
CA ALA A 38 -19.19 17.78 -0.32
C ALA A 38 -18.89 18.20 1.13
N GLY A 39 -18.44 17.26 1.97
CA GLY A 39 -18.00 17.57 3.33
C GLY A 39 -16.68 18.36 3.39
N ASN A 40 -15.84 18.31 2.35
CA ASN A 40 -14.65 19.14 2.28
C ASN A 40 -14.98 20.57 1.84
N ASP A 41 -16.04 20.77 1.04
CA ASP A 41 -16.49 22.09 0.58
C ASP A 41 -17.05 22.96 1.73
N THR A 42 -17.39 22.36 2.88
CA THR A 42 -17.92 23.05 4.06
C THR A 42 -16.86 23.40 5.10
N LEU A 43 -15.58 23.10 4.84
CA LEU A 43 -14.47 23.37 5.77
C LEU A 43 -14.15 24.88 5.76
N ALA A 44 -14.64 25.60 6.76
CA ALA A 44 -14.55 27.06 6.82
C ALA A 44 -13.32 27.61 7.56
N ASP A 45 -12.65 26.79 8.38
CA ASP A 45 -11.56 27.24 9.24
C ASP A 45 -10.50 26.14 9.50
N PRO A 46 -9.31 26.50 9.99
CA PRO A 46 -8.25 25.53 10.29
C PRO A 46 -8.65 24.44 11.29
N ALA A 47 -9.52 24.74 12.26
CA ALA A 47 -9.97 23.75 13.24
C ALA A 47 -10.90 22.70 12.59
N ALA A 48 -11.74 23.09 11.62
CA ALA A 48 -12.54 22.19 10.81
C ALA A 48 -11.66 21.26 9.96
N VAL A 49 -10.60 21.79 9.36
CA VAL A 49 -9.60 20.99 8.63
C VAL A 49 -8.94 19.95 9.55
N LEU A 50 -8.52 20.36 10.75
CA LEU A 50 -7.90 19.45 11.73
C LEU A 50 -8.85 18.32 12.15
N ARG A 51 -10.12 18.65 12.44
CA ARG A 51 -11.15 17.63 12.75
C ARG A 51 -11.34 16.66 11.58
N ARG A 52 -11.37 17.17 10.34
CA ARG A 52 -11.50 16.34 9.13
C ARG A 52 -10.30 15.41 8.94
N GLN A 53 -9.07 15.91 9.16
CA GLN A 53 -7.86 15.10 9.11
C GLN A 53 -7.86 13.98 10.16
N GLN A 54 -8.30 14.27 11.39
CA GLN A 54 -8.44 13.28 12.45
C GLN A 54 -9.46 12.20 12.06
N GLN A 55 -10.61 12.60 11.52
CA GLN A 55 -11.63 11.66 11.05
C GLN A 55 -11.10 10.76 9.92
N ILE A 56 -10.48 11.34 8.89
CA ILE A 56 -9.90 10.57 7.77
C ILE A 56 -8.85 9.58 8.29
N ARG A 57 -8.00 9.99 9.23
CA ARG A 57 -7.00 9.11 9.85
C ARG A 57 -7.68 7.94 10.59
N ALA A 58 -8.74 8.20 11.34
CA ALA A 58 -9.48 7.16 12.04
C ALA A 58 -10.13 6.18 11.06
N ASP A 59 -10.77 6.69 10.00
CA ASP A 59 -11.44 5.88 8.98
C ASP A 59 -10.44 4.99 8.21
N VAL A 60 -9.31 5.55 7.77
CA VAL A 60 -8.24 4.80 7.09
C VAL A 60 -7.64 3.76 8.03
N THR A 61 -7.39 4.12 9.28
CA THR A 61 -6.88 3.18 10.28
C THR A 61 -7.83 2.00 10.45
N ALA A 62 -9.12 2.26 10.64
CA ALA A 62 -10.12 1.20 10.76
C ALA A 62 -10.22 0.34 9.50
N ALA A 63 -10.18 0.95 8.31
CA ALA A 63 -10.22 0.24 7.03
C ALA A 63 -9.01 -0.66 6.79
N LEU A 64 -7.83 -0.28 7.30
CA LEU A 64 -6.63 -1.11 7.30
C LEU A 64 -6.68 -2.23 8.34
N GLY A 65 -7.75 -2.34 9.13
CA GLY A 65 -7.90 -3.30 10.23
C GLY A 65 -7.44 -2.76 11.60
N GLY A 66 -6.94 -1.53 11.67
CA GLY A 66 -6.29 -0.93 12.84
C GLY A 66 -4.79 -0.80 12.65
N LEU A 67 -4.13 0.04 13.46
CA LEU A 67 -2.67 0.13 13.45
C LEU A 67 -2.07 -1.19 13.96
N LEU A 68 -0.90 -1.56 13.41
CA LEU A 68 -0.05 -2.55 14.05
C LEU A 68 0.44 -1.99 15.39
N PRO A 69 0.70 -2.85 16.39
CA PRO A 69 1.30 -2.40 17.64
C PRO A 69 2.57 -1.60 17.32
N THR A 70 2.57 -0.31 17.66
CA THR A 70 3.76 0.53 17.59
C THR A 70 4.50 0.36 18.91
N GLY A 71 5.62 -0.36 18.94
CA GLY A 71 6.38 -0.51 20.18
C GLY A 71 7.53 -1.51 20.12
N ASP A 72 7.42 -2.55 19.30
CA ASP A 72 8.50 -3.54 19.19
C ASP A 72 9.53 -3.06 18.15
N GLU A 73 10.81 -3.15 18.50
CA GLU A 73 11.89 -3.02 17.52
C GLU A 73 11.66 -4.07 16.42
N VAL A 74 11.66 -3.64 15.16
CA VAL A 74 11.60 -4.57 14.02
C VAL A 74 13.00 -5.16 13.87
N PRO A 75 13.22 -6.46 14.15
CA PRO A 75 14.54 -7.05 14.02
C PRO A 75 15.02 -6.92 12.57
N ALA A 76 16.26 -6.46 12.42
CA ALA A 76 16.90 -6.26 11.13
C ALA A 76 18.22 -7.03 11.08
N GLU A 77 18.34 -7.96 10.16
CA GLU A 77 19.57 -8.69 9.88
C GLU A 77 20.30 -8.06 8.70
N LEU A 78 21.57 -7.73 8.87
CA LEU A 78 22.45 -7.31 7.76
C LEU A 78 23.00 -8.55 7.04
N VAL A 79 22.53 -8.78 5.81
CA VAL A 79 22.94 -9.94 4.98
C VAL A 79 24.05 -9.60 3.98
N GLY A 80 24.49 -8.34 3.94
CA GLY A 80 25.70 -7.94 3.23
C GLY A 80 25.72 -6.48 2.84
N VAL A 81 26.90 -6.04 2.43
CA VAL A 81 27.17 -4.65 2.03
C VAL A 81 27.81 -4.63 0.66
N VAL A 82 27.34 -3.72 -0.20
CA VAL A 82 27.96 -3.42 -1.49
C VAL A 82 28.45 -1.99 -1.46
N GLN A 83 29.78 -1.80 -1.50
CA GLN A 83 30.38 -0.47 -1.62
C GLN A 83 30.25 0.04 -3.06
N LEU A 84 29.82 1.29 -3.20
CA LEU A 84 29.74 2.01 -4.47
C LEU A 84 30.37 3.40 -4.32
N ASP A 85 30.44 4.14 -5.43
CA ASP A 85 31.04 5.46 -5.46
C ASP A 85 30.14 6.51 -4.76
N GLY A 86 30.59 6.89 -3.55
CA GLY A 86 29.99 7.91 -2.67
C GLY A 86 28.89 7.40 -1.74
N TYR A 87 28.62 6.09 -1.73
CA TYR A 87 27.62 5.46 -0.87
C TYR A 87 27.78 3.94 -0.83
N GLN A 88 27.16 3.30 0.14
CA GLN A 88 27.06 1.85 0.27
C GLN A 88 25.61 1.38 0.28
N VAL A 89 25.38 0.15 -0.19
CA VAL A 89 24.06 -0.50 -0.14
C VAL A 89 24.13 -1.66 0.86
N HIS A 90 23.43 -1.49 1.97
CA HIS A 90 23.22 -2.53 2.97
C HIS A 90 22.00 -3.35 2.57
N ARG A 91 22.16 -4.64 2.40
CA ARG A 91 21.06 -5.58 2.17
C ARG A 91 20.58 -6.08 3.52
N LEU A 92 19.30 -5.91 3.80
CA LEU A 92 18.70 -6.19 5.10
C LEU A 92 17.56 -7.20 4.95
N LEU A 93 17.35 -8.01 5.97
CA LEU A 93 16.10 -8.76 6.19
C LEU A 93 15.40 -8.19 7.42
N LEU A 94 14.18 -7.70 7.25
CA LEU A 94 13.35 -7.15 8.33
C LEU A 94 12.30 -8.17 8.76
N GLU A 95 12.25 -8.55 10.03
CA GLU A 95 11.19 -9.43 10.54
C GLU A 95 10.01 -8.60 11.06
N THR A 96 9.01 -8.38 10.20
CA THR A 96 7.87 -7.50 10.53
C THR A 96 6.82 -8.15 11.42
N ARG A 97 6.82 -9.49 11.48
CA ARG A 97 6.05 -10.38 12.37
C ARG A 97 6.82 -11.70 12.48
N PRO A 98 6.55 -12.54 13.48
CA PRO A 98 7.16 -13.87 13.57
C PRO A 98 7.07 -14.64 12.24
N GLY A 99 8.22 -14.90 11.62
CA GLY A 99 8.35 -15.61 10.34
C GLY A 99 8.06 -14.80 9.08
N VAL A 100 7.75 -13.50 9.18
CA VAL A 100 7.45 -12.62 8.03
C VAL A 100 8.64 -11.72 7.73
N LEU A 101 9.52 -12.23 6.87
CA LEU A 101 10.71 -11.51 6.40
C LEU A 101 10.39 -10.57 5.23
N VAL A 102 10.91 -9.34 5.32
CA VAL A 102 10.81 -8.32 4.29
C VAL A 102 12.23 -7.94 3.87
N PRO A 103 12.67 -8.39 2.68
CA PRO A 103 13.96 -7.98 2.13
C PRO A 103 13.98 -6.50 1.78
N ALA A 104 15.09 -5.84 2.12
CA ALA A 104 15.27 -4.42 1.93
C ALA A 104 16.69 -4.06 1.49
N ASN A 105 16.84 -2.94 0.80
CA ASN A 105 18.13 -2.30 0.55
C ASN A 105 18.13 -0.93 1.22
N LEU A 106 19.14 -0.68 2.05
CA LEU A 106 19.41 0.60 2.67
C LEU A 106 20.61 1.25 1.97
N TYR A 107 20.36 2.35 1.27
CA TYR A 107 21.36 3.16 0.60
C TYR A 107 21.86 4.20 1.60
N LEU A 108 23.12 4.09 2.00
CA LEU A 108 23.75 4.91 3.02
C LEU A 108 24.89 5.73 2.40
N PRO A 109 24.90 7.06 2.51
CA PRO A 109 26.05 7.88 2.13
C PRO A 109 27.31 7.46 2.91
N ASP A 110 28.48 7.50 2.26
CA ASP A 110 29.76 7.14 2.91
C ASP A 110 30.13 8.15 4.00
N GLU A 111 29.88 9.43 3.74
CA GLU A 111 30.18 10.53 4.65
C GLU A 111 28.90 11.04 5.32
N LEU A 112 28.69 10.63 6.57
CA LEU A 112 27.65 11.16 7.44
C LEU A 112 28.28 11.85 8.65
N ALA A 113 28.16 13.18 8.72
CA ALA A 113 28.64 13.97 9.86
C ALA A 113 27.68 13.96 11.06
N GLY A 114 26.50 13.35 10.92
CA GLY A 114 25.43 13.30 11.92
C GLY A 114 24.11 12.82 11.32
N PRO A 115 22.98 12.94 12.05
CA PRO A 115 21.66 12.64 11.51
C PRO A 115 21.36 13.43 10.24
N THR A 116 20.79 12.76 9.24
CA THR A 116 20.39 13.35 7.95
C THR A 116 18.94 12.97 7.61
N GLY A 117 18.40 13.53 6.53
CA GLY A 117 17.10 13.14 6.00
C GLY A 117 17.09 11.69 5.54
N ALA A 118 15.98 10.99 5.83
CA ALA A 118 15.74 9.62 5.41
C ALA A 118 14.47 9.52 4.54
N VAL A 119 14.53 8.68 3.52
CA VAL A 119 13.45 8.43 2.57
C VAL A 119 13.07 6.95 2.62
N LEU A 120 11.81 6.65 2.92
CA LEU A 120 11.21 5.36 2.64
C LEU A 120 10.73 5.35 1.20
N PHE A 121 11.41 4.60 0.34
CA PHE A 121 11.06 4.46 -1.07
C PHE A 121 10.17 3.23 -1.27
N THR A 122 8.96 3.44 -1.78
CA THR A 122 8.02 2.36 -2.08
C THR A 122 8.08 2.00 -3.56
N CYS A 123 8.19 0.71 -3.86
CA CYS A 123 8.18 0.23 -5.24
C CYS A 123 6.81 0.46 -5.91
N GLY A 124 6.83 0.86 -7.18
CA GLY A 124 5.67 0.72 -8.06
C GLY A 124 5.57 -0.70 -8.64
N HIS A 125 4.87 -0.84 -9.77
CA HIS A 125 4.60 -2.13 -10.42
C HIS A 125 5.79 -2.76 -11.17
N GLY A 126 7.03 -2.49 -10.75
CA GLY A 126 8.21 -3.14 -11.33
C GLY A 126 8.38 -4.54 -10.75
N GLU A 127 8.44 -5.58 -11.59
CA GLU A 127 8.54 -6.98 -11.14
C GLU A 127 9.75 -7.24 -10.23
N LEU A 128 10.89 -6.61 -10.55
CA LEU A 128 12.13 -6.72 -9.79
C LEU A 128 12.12 -5.95 -8.46
N ALA A 129 11.04 -5.22 -8.14
CA ALA A 129 10.90 -4.43 -6.92
C ALA A 129 12.17 -3.64 -6.56
N LYS A 130 12.80 -3.87 -5.40
CA LYS A 130 13.98 -3.12 -4.97
C LYS A 130 15.21 -3.30 -5.89
N ALA A 131 15.22 -4.35 -6.70
CA ALA A 131 16.26 -4.61 -7.70
C ALA A 131 15.97 -3.95 -9.06
N TYR A 132 14.84 -3.24 -9.23
CA TYR A 132 14.51 -2.58 -10.49
C TYR A 132 15.44 -1.39 -10.76
N PRO A 133 16.18 -1.35 -11.89
CA PRO A 133 17.26 -0.37 -12.11
C PRO A 133 16.83 1.11 -11.97
N PRO A 134 15.65 1.55 -12.45
CA PRO A 134 15.18 2.91 -12.21
C PRO A 134 15.01 3.26 -10.72
N TYR A 135 14.55 2.32 -9.89
CA TYR A 135 14.38 2.56 -8.46
C TYR A 135 15.74 2.62 -7.75
N GLN A 136 16.67 1.74 -8.14
CA GLN A 136 18.05 1.80 -7.65
C GLN A 136 18.72 3.13 -8.01
N ALA A 137 18.47 3.64 -9.22
CA ALA A 137 19.00 4.93 -9.66
C ALA A 137 18.46 6.10 -8.82
N VAL A 138 17.17 6.08 -8.43
CA VAL A 138 16.61 7.09 -7.52
C VAL A 138 17.27 7.00 -6.14
N CYS A 139 17.34 5.80 -5.55
CA CYS A 139 17.93 5.60 -4.23
C CYS A 139 19.43 5.97 -4.21
N ALA A 140 20.18 5.63 -5.26
CA ALA A 140 21.57 6.02 -5.42
C ALA A 140 21.73 7.54 -5.52
N ARG A 141 20.85 8.23 -6.26
CA ARG A 141 20.86 9.70 -6.33
C ARG A 141 20.58 10.34 -4.97
N LEU A 142 19.65 9.80 -4.19
CA LEU A 142 19.38 10.28 -2.83
C LEU A 142 20.62 10.12 -1.93
N ALA A 143 21.24 8.93 -1.94
CA ALA A 143 22.44 8.65 -1.15
C ALA A 143 23.64 9.55 -1.52
N ARG A 144 23.90 9.73 -2.81
CA ARG A 144 24.96 10.65 -3.28
C ARG A 144 24.72 12.11 -2.92
N ASN A 145 23.48 12.49 -2.56
CA ASN A 145 23.13 13.82 -2.08
C ASN A 145 22.95 13.87 -0.55
N GLY A 146 23.50 12.88 0.17
CA GLY A 146 23.54 12.88 1.62
C GLY A 146 22.25 12.44 2.31
N LEU A 147 21.28 11.87 1.57
CA LEU A 147 20.04 11.34 2.13
C LEU A 147 20.10 9.82 2.25
N VAL A 148 19.61 9.28 3.36
CA VAL A 148 19.45 7.83 3.51
C VAL A 148 18.20 7.38 2.76
N ALA A 149 18.26 6.29 2.01
CA ALA A 149 17.09 5.72 1.35
C ALA A 149 16.91 4.24 1.67
N LEU A 150 15.74 3.86 2.20
CA LEU A 150 15.34 2.48 2.44
C LEU A 150 14.29 2.09 1.40
N ILE A 151 14.52 1.00 0.67
CA ILE A 151 13.57 0.41 -0.28
C ILE A 151 13.31 -1.04 0.09
N ILE A 152 12.05 -1.46 0.05
CA ILE A 152 11.60 -2.82 0.41
C ILE A 152 10.96 -3.52 -0.78
N ASP A 153 10.97 -4.86 -0.76
CA ASP A 153 10.16 -5.65 -1.67
C ASP A 153 8.70 -5.72 -1.17
N PRO A 154 7.72 -5.28 -1.97
CA PRO A 154 6.31 -5.47 -1.67
C PRO A 154 5.93 -6.95 -1.69
N VAL A 155 4.82 -7.29 -1.05
CA VAL A 155 4.22 -8.62 -1.19
C VAL A 155 3.95 -8.90 -2.68
N GLY A 156 4.37 -10.06 -3.15
CA GLY A 156 4.18 -10.49 -4.53
C GLY A 156 5.13 -9.87 -5.54
N GLN A 157 6.19 -9.18 -5.13
CA GLN A 157 7.22 -8.65 -6.03
C GLN A 157 8.63 -8.95 -5.51
N GLY A 158 9.61 -8.92 -6.42
CA GLY A 158 11.02 -9.17 -6.07
C GLY A 158 11.21 -10.51 -5.38
N GLU A 159 11.86 -10.50 -4.23
CA GLU A 159 12.16 -11.68 -3.41
C GLU A 159 10.95 -12.20 -2.62
N ARG A 160 9.78 -11.55 -2.76
CA ARG A 160 8.54 -11.89 -2.04
C ARG A 160 7.42 -12.36 -2.97
N ILE A 161 7.77 -12.82 -4.17
CA ILE A 161 6.85 -13.53 -5.07
C ILE A 161 6.49 -14.86 -4.42
N GLY A 162 5.20 -15.15 -4.29
CA GLY A 162 4.72 -16.35 -3.64
C GLY A 162 4.67 -17.58 -4.56
N PRO A 163 3.99 -18.66 -4.11
CA PRO A 163 4.03 -19.96 -4.77
C PRO A 163 3.47 -20.00 -6.20
N GLY A 164 2.66 -19.01 -6.59
CA GLY A 164 2.18 -18.85 -7.97
C GLY A 164 3.29 -18.48 -8.96
N GLY A 165 4.47 -18.13 -8.45
CA GLY A 165 5.65 -17.79 -9.25
C GLY A 165 5.49 -16.48 -10.02
N PRO A 166 6.45 -16.16 -10.91
CA PRO A 166 6.47 -14.90 -11.66
C PRO A 166 5.20 -14.64 -12.48
N ALA A 167 4.51 -15.69 -12.92
CA ALA A 167 3.27 -15.57 -13.69
C ALA A 167 2.08 -14.99 -12.88
N ALA A 168 2.14 -15.07 -11.55
CA ALA A 168 1.15 -14.48 -10.65
C ALA A 168 1.66 -13.19 -9.99
N ALA A 169 2.91 -12.79 -10.21
CA ALA A 169 3.56 -11.70 -9.49
C ALA A 169 2.97 -10.31 -9.77
N GLY A 170 3.44 -9.33 -9.00
CA GLY A 170 3.05 -7.93 -9.15
C GLY A 170 1.62 -7.69 -8.68
N VAL A 171 0.85 -7.03 -9.54
CA VAL A 171 -0.52 -6.59 -9.24
C VAL A 171 -1.45 -7.75 -8.95
N PHE A 172 -1.26 -8.86 -9.67
CA PHE A 172 -2.16 -10.00 -9.56
C PHE A 172 -2.08 -10.65 -8.18
N GLU A 173 -0.89 -10.97 -7.69
CA GLU A 173 -0.71 -11.65 -6.42
C GLU A 173 -1.17 -10.80 -5.22
N HIS A 174 -0.77 -9.54 -5.11
CA HIS A 174 -1.24 -8.74 -3.97
C HIS A 174 -2.74 -8.43 -4.05
N THR A 175 -3.33 -8.40 -5.25
CA THR A 175 -4.80 -8.29 -5.41
C THR A 175 -5.49 -9.57 -4.97
N ASP A 176 -5.00 -10.75 -5.36
CA ASP A 176 -5.55 -12.04 -4.95
C ASP A 176 -5.48 -12.21 -3.43
N ILE A 177 -4.35 -11.89 -2.80
CA ILE A 177 -4.20 -11.90 -1.35
C ILE A 177 -5.21 -10.92 -0.70
N GLY A 178 -5.34 -9.71 -1.23
CA GLY A 178 -6.28 -8.71 -0.73
C GLY A 178 -7.75 -9.14 -0.81
N VAL A 179 -8.17 -9.69 -1.95
CA VAL A 179 -9.55 -10.18 -2.17
C VAL A 179 -9.90 -11.31 -1.20
N ARG A 180 -8.96 -12.22 -0.94
CA ARG A 180 -9.16 -13.30 0.04
C ARG A 180 -9.40 -12.76 1.46
N CYS A 181 -8.67 -11.72 1.87
CA CYS A 181 -8.89 -11.04 3.14
C CYS A 181 -10.25 -10.32 3.19
N TRP A 182 -10.66 -9.68 2.10
CA TRP A 182 -11.94 -8.95 2.05
C TRP A 182 -13.15 -9.83 2.32
N TRP A 183 -13.17 -11.06 1.82
CA TRP A 183 -14.28 -11.98 2.05
C TRP A 183 -14.47 -12.37 3.52
N THR A 184 -13.42 -12.30 4.34
CA THR A 184 -13.51 -12.56 5.78
C THR A 184 -13.68 -11.29 6.60
N GLY A 185 -13.86 -10.12 5.97
CA GLY A 185 -13.93 -8.83 6.66
C GLY A 185 -12.60 -8.36 7.23
N HIS A 186 -11.48 -8.92 6.77
CA HIS A 186 -10.13 -8.60 7.22
C HIS A 186 -9.35 -7.83 6.15
N SER A 187 -8.18 -7.33 6.53
CA SER A 187 -7.21 -6.73 5.61
C SER A 187 -5.95 -7.61 5.58
N VAL A 188 -5.07 -7.46 4.58
CA VAL A 188 -3.75 -8.12 4.59
C VAL A 188 -2.92 -7.74 5.83
N GLY A 189 -3.27 -6.61 6.45
CA GLY A 189 -2.70 -6.16 7.71
C GLY A 189 -3.17 -6.95 8.94
N ARG A 190 -4.17 -7.84 8.87
CA ARG A 190 -4.67 -8.61 10.02
C ARG A 190 -5.14 -10.02 9.69
#